data_AF-A0A3Q0JKK4-F1
#
_entry.id   AF-A0A3Q0JKK4-F1
#
_cell.length_a   1.000
_cell.length_b   1.000
_cell.length_c   1.000
_cell.angle_alpha   90.00
_cell.angle_beta   90.00
_cell.angle_gamma   90.00
#
_symmetry.space_group_name_H-M   'P 1'
#
loop_
_entity.id
_entity.type
_entity.pdbx_description
1 polymer ?
#
loop_
_entity_poly.entity_id
_entity_poly.type
_entity_poly.pdbx_seq_one_letter_code
_entity_poly.pdbx_strand_id
1 'polypeptide(L)'
;MNKSPVYSVKYLFFFTDDDVRAGLMWSEGLDEVFRENYMADPTLLWQYFGSAKGFLRTYPALKWMSADKEDAPAEDLIFDCRNRQWYIQATTCSKDVVILVDNSGSMAGMRNTTAKLVLHSLLQTFSNNDFINIFKFNLTVDTIVPCLGNYSLVQVTIHF
;
A
#
# COMPACT_ATOMS: atom_id res chain seq x y z
N MET A 1 25.82 -21.49 -4.10
CA MET A 1 24.95 -20.83 -5.09
C MET A 1 23.81 -20.15 -4.33
N ASN A 2 23.96 -18.87 -4.00
CA ASN A 2 22.90 -18.09 -3.37
C ASN A 2 21.83 -17.81 -4.42
N LYS A 3 20.75 -18.61 -4.43
CA LYS A 3 19.52 -18.27 -5.15
C LYS A 3 18.96 -16.99 -4.53
N SER A 4 18.45 -16.08 -5.34
CA SER A 4 17.57 -15.02 -4.84
C SER A 4 16.37 -15.68 -4.17
N PRO A 5 16.11 -15.44 -2.89
CA PRO A 5 14.89 -15.88 -2.27
C PRO A 5 13.73 -15.04 -2.79
N VAL A 6 12.73 -15.75 -3.26
CA VAL A 6 11.44 -15.19 -3.62
C VAL A 6 10.65 -15.01 -2.33
N TYR A 7 10.38 -13.77 -1.96
CA TYR A 7 9.55 -13.46 -0.80
C TYR A 7 8.07 -13.48 -1.19
N SER A 8 7.46 -14.65 -1.12
CA SER A 8 6.01 -14.65 -0.93
C SER A 8 5.75 -14.20 0.50
N VAL A 9 5.23 -12.99 0.65
CA VAL A 9 4.69 -12.58 1.93
C VAL A 9 3.60 -13.58 2.28
N LYS A 10 3.75 -14.21 3.44
CA LYS A 10 2.75 -15.14 3.95
C LYS A 10 1.54 -14.30 4.40
N TYR A 11 0.37 -14.62 3.80
CA TYR A 11 -1.03 -14.16 4.06
C TYR A 11 -1.42 -12.81 3.38
N LEU A 12 -2.38 -12.67 2.45
CA LEU A 12 -3.66 -13.32 2.10
C LEU A 12 -3.72 -13.77 0.60
N PHE A 13 -2.63 -14.32 0.06
CA PHE A 13 -2.73 -15.13 -1.16
C PHE A 13 -2.00 -16.42 -0.86
N PHE A 14 -2.76 -17.49 -0.69
CA PHE A 14 -2.18 -18.82 -0.65
C PHE A 14 -1.36 -18.99 -1.94
N PHE A 15 -0.17 -19.58 -1.84
CA PHE A 15 0.63 -20.07 -2.97
C PHE A 15 -0.15 -20.99 -3.94
N THR A 16 -1.42 -21.27 -3.65
CA THR A 16 -2.38 -22.01 -4.46
C THR A 16 -3.01 -21.18 -5.56
N ASP A 17 -2.85 -19.85 -5.57
CA ASP A 17 -3.34 -19.03 -6.68
C ASP A 17 -2.39 -19.18 -7.88
N ASP A 18 -2.90 -19.76 -8.96
CA ASP A 18 -2.15 -20.02 -10.19
C ASP A 18 -1.56 -18.74 -10.79
N ASP A 19 -2.22 -17.58 -10.59
CA ASP A 19 -1.72 -16.30 -11.06
C ASP A 19 -0.46 -15.85 -10.30
N VAL A 20 -0.43 -16.10 -8.99
CA VAL A 20 0.73 -15.78 -8.16
C VAL A 20 1.89 -16.69 -8.56
N ARG A 21 1.64 -17.99 -8.72
CA ARG A 21 2.66 -18.95 -9.14
C ARG A 21 3.24 -18.62 -10.51
N ALA A 22 2.39 -18.30 -11.49
CA ALA A 22 2.83 -17.89 -12.82
C ALA A 22 3.66 -16.59 -12.76
N GLY A 23 3.22 -15.61 -11.97
CA GLY A 23 3.97 -14.37 -11.75
C GLY A 23 5.33 -14.60 -11.11
N LEU A 24 5.42 -15.51 -10.13
CA LEU A 24 6.69 -15.87 -9.49
C LEU A 24 7.67 -16.49 -10.50
N MET A 25 7.21 -17.44 -11.32
CA MET A 25 8.02 -18.07 -12.36
C MET A 25 8.48 -17.06 -13.42
N TRP A 26 7.57 -16.20 -13.89
CA TRP A 26 7.94 -15.15 -14.85
C TRP A 26 8.99 -14.19 -14.29
N SER A 27 8.84 -13.81 -13.01
CA SER A 27 9.76 -12.88 -12.35
C SER A 27 11.13 -13.46 -12.00
N GLU A 28 11.37 -14.76 -12.24
CA GLU A 28 12.67 -15.42 -12.02
C GLU A 28 13.78 -14.82 -12.88
N GLY A 29 13.45 -14.35 -14.09
CA GLY A 29 14.40 -13.66 -14.97
C GLY A 29 15.01 -12.38 -14.37
N LEU A 30 14.40 -11.80 -13.34
CA LEU A 30 14.94 -10.62 -12.65
C LEU A 30 16.14 -10.94 -11.75
N ASP A 31 16.37 -12.21 -11.41
CA ASP A 31 17.46 -12.60 -10.50
C ASP A 31 18.84 -12.32 -11.05
N GLU A 32 19.02 -12.57 -12.34
CA GLU A 32 20.27 -12.29 -13.04
C GLU A 32 20.53 -10.80 -13.09
N VAL A 33 19.52 -10.01 -13.47
CA VAL A 33 19.58 -8.55 -13.55
C VAL A 33 19.94 -7.95 -12.18
N PHE A 34 19.29 -8.41 -11.11
CA PHE A 34 19.60 -7.91 -9.75
C PHE A 34 21.03 -8.20 -9.33
N ARG A 35 21.54 -9.39 -9.65
CA ARG A 35 22.92 -9.77 -9.36
C ARG A 35 23.91 -8.95 -10.19
N GLU A 36 23.63 -8.73 -11.47
CA GLU A 36 24.46 -7.92 -12.36
C GLU A 36 24.53 -6.46 -11.89
N ASN A 37 23.39 -5.86 -11.51
CA ASN A 37 23.35 -4.51 -10.94
C ASN A 37 24.22 -4.39 -9.68
N TYR A 38 24.16 -5.38 -8.78
CA TYR A 38 24.97 -5.38 -7.57
C TYR A 38 26.47 -5.61 -7.86
N MET A 39 26.80 -6.41 -8.87
CA MET A 39 28.19 -6.59 -9.31
C MET A 39 28.75 -5.32 -9.96
N ALA A 40 27.93 -4.58 -10.70
CA ALA A 40 28.30 -3.31 -11.31
C ALA A 40 28.48 -2.20 -10.26
N ASP A 41 27.61 -2.15 -9.24
CA ASP A 41 27.70 -1.21 -8.13
C ASP A 41 27.48 -1.92 -6.77
N PRO A 42 28.56 -2.27 -6.06
CA PRO A 42 28.48 -2.90 -4.74
C PRO A 42 27.92 -1.99 -3.64
N THR A 43 27.78 -0.68 -3.89
CA THR A 43 27.16 0.26 -2.93
C THR A 43 25.64 0.25 -3.00
N LEU A 44 25.08 -0.41 -4.01
CA LEU A 44 23.65 -0.54 -4.21
C LEU A 44 23.02 -1.37 -3.09
N LEU A 45 21.96 -0.82 -2.48
CA LEU A 45 21.25 -1.42 -1.35
C LEU A 45 20.20 -2.45 -1.84
N TRP A 46 18.97 -2.34 -1.33
CA TRP A 46 17.87 -3.23 -1.65
C TRP A 46 17.34 -2.97 -3.06
N GLN A 47 17.30 -4.01 -3.86
CA GLN A 47 16.53 -4.08 -5.10
C GLN A 47 15.23 -4.81 -4.83
N TYR A 48 14.12 -4.32 -5.38
CA TYR A 48 12.82 -4.92 -5.15
C TYR A 48 11.90 -4.84 -6.38
N PHE A 49 11.06 -5.86 -6.52
CA PHE A 49 9.97 -5.93 -7.49
C PHE A 49 8.67 -6.24 -6.75
N GLY A 50 7.76 -5.26 -6.72
CA GLY A 50 6.40 -5.45 -6.22
C GLY A 50 5.46 -5.77 -7.37
N SER A 51 4.79 -6.92 -7.31
CA SER A 51 3.80 -7.29 -8.31
C SER A 51 2.42 -6.71 -7.98
N ALA A 52 1.64 -6.36 -8.99
CA ALA A 52 0.22 -6.04 -8.84
C ALA A 52 -0.59 -7.21 -8.24
N LYS A 53 -0.08 -8.44 -8.37
CA LYS A 53 -0.62 -9.66 -7.75
C LYS A 53 -0.30 -9.78 -6.25
N GLY A 54 0.47 -8.83 -5.67
CA GLY A 54 0.69 -8.72 -4.22
C GLY A 54 1.97 -9.41 -3.70
N PHE A 55 2.71 -10.14 -4.53
CA PHE A 55 3.99 -10.73 -4.13
C PHE A 55 5.16 -9.74 -4.30
N LEU A 56 6.23 -9.96 -3.54
CA LEU A 56 7.43 -9.12 -3.53
C LEU A 56 8.68 -9.98 -3.82
N ARG A 57 9.56 -9.52 -4.68
CA ARG A 57 10.91 -10.08 -4.83
C ARG A 57 11.91 -9.05 -4.34
N THR A 58 12.90 -9.47 -3.55
CA THR A 58 13.96 -8.57 -3.09
C THR A 58 15.34 -9.21 -3.28
N TYR A 59 16.33 -8.35 -3.50
CA TYR A 59 17.74 -8.73 -3.57
C TYR A 59 18.60 -7.69 -2.81
N PRO A 60 19.55 -8.09 -1.97
CA PRO A 60 19.85 -9.48 -1.62
C PRO A 60 18.75 -10.11 -0.76
N ALA A 61 18.90 -11.42 -0.54
CA ALA A 61 18.09 -12.23 0.33
C ALA A 61 17.92 -11.66 1.76
N LEU A 62 16.69 -11.38 2.19
CA LEU A 62 16.30 -11.12 3.58
C LEU A 62 15.36 -12.14 4.19
N LYS A 63 15.84 -13.04 5.06
CA LYS A 63 14.90 -13.91 5.79
C LYS A 63 13.87 -13.05 6.55
N TRP A 64 12.59 -13.22 6.24
CA TRP A 64 11.52 -12.49 6.92
C TRP A 64 11.54 -12.87 8.41
N MET A 65 11.88 -11.92 9.28
CA MET A 65 12.20 -12.18 10.69
C MET A 65 11.02 -12.74 11.49
N SER A 66 9.81 -12.60 10.95
CA SER A 66 8.54 -12.78 11.65
C SER A 66 7.78 -14.01 11.15
N ALA A 67 8.30 -14.72 10.14
CA ALA A 67 7.67 -15.92 9.59
C ALA A 67 7.87 -17.18 10.46
N ASP A 68 8.88 -17.18 11.33
CA ASP A 68 9.33 -18.34 12.11
C ASP A 68 9.13 -18.17 13.63
N LYS A 69 8.56 -17.04 14.08
CA LYS A 69 8.30 -16.78 15.50
C LYS A 69 6.81 -16.88 15.76
N GLU A 70 6.40 -17.79 16.65
CA GLU A 70 5.00 -17.89 17.11
C GLU A 70 4.51 -16.57 17.74
N ASP A 71 5.43 -15.77 18.29
CA ASP A 71 5.17 -14.45 18.91
C ASP A 71 5.45 -13.25 17.99
N ALA A 72 5.55 -13.46 16.66
CA ALA A 72 5.71 -12.35 15.73
C ALA A 72 4.53 -11.36 15.84
N PRO A 73 4.79 -10.05 16.01
CA PRO A 73 3.72 -9.08 16.07
C PRO A 73 2.92 -9.11 14.75
N ALA A 74 1.58 -9.12 14.84
CA ALA A 74 0.69 -9.35 13.70
C ALA A 74 0.93 -8.39 12.53
N GLU A 75 1.44 -7.19 12.81
CA GLU A 75 1.86 -6.17 11.85
C GLU A 75 2.98 -6.64 10.90
N ASP A 76 3.90 -7.47 11.36
CA ASP A 76 4.95 -8.05 10.52
C ASP A 76 4.43 -9.17 9.61
N LEU A 77 3.27 -9.74 9.92
CA LEU A 77 2.60 -10.76 9.11
C LEU A 77 1.71 -10.14 8.02
N ILE A 78 1.44 -8.83 8.08
CA ILE A 78 0.51 -8.11 7.19
C ILE A 78 1.29 -7.13 6.31
N PHE A 79 2.26 -7.64 5.55
CA PHE A 79 2.95 -6.83 4.55
C PHE A 79 2.24 -6.95 3.20
N ASP A 80 1.81 -5.82 2.63
CA ASP A 80 1.39 -5.74 1.22
C ASP A 80 2.23 -4.68 0.52
N CYS A 81 2.95 -5.06 -0.54
CA CYS A 81 3.77 -4.13 -1.30
C CYS A 81 2.93 -3.02 -1.95
N ARG A 82 1.66 -3.30 -2.28
CA ARG A 82 0.77 -2.38 -3.01
C ARG A 82 0.30 -1.20 -2.16
N ASN A 83 0.31 -1.39 -0.85
CA ASN A 83 -0.04 -0.34 0.12
C ASN A 83 1.17 0.50 0.55
N ARG A 84 2.36 0.23 -0.01
CA ARG A 84 3.57 0.99 0.33
C ARG A 84 3.65 2.27 -0.49
N GLN A 85 4.11 3.33 0.14
CA GLN A 85 4.23 4.66 -0.48
C GLN A 85 5.09 4.63 -1.75
N TRP A 86 6.20 3.89 -1.76
CA TRP A 86 7.02 3.73 -2.97
C TRP A 86 6.26 3.08 -4.14
N TYR A 87 5.34 2.14 -3.85
CA TYR A 87 4.54 1.46 -4.86
C TYR A 87 3.43 2.38 -5.37
N ILE A 88 2.73 3.06 -4.48
CA ILE A 88 1.66 4.01 -4.81
C ILE A 88 2.20 5.15 -5.67
N GLN A 89 3.36 5.72 -5.32
CA GLN A 89 4.01 6.79 -6.07
C GLN A 89 4.49 6.34 -7.45
N ALA A 90 4.84 5.06 -7.62
CA ALA A 90 5.27 4.52 -8.91
C ALA A 90 4.11 4.08 -9.80
N THR A 91 2.96 3.70 -9.23
CA THR A 91 1.81 3.17 -9.98
C THR A 91 0.72 4.20 -10.24
N THR A 92 0.71 5.33 -9.54
CA THR A 92 -0.32 6.37 -9.69
C THR A 92 0.29 7.75 -9.94
N CYS A 93 -0.38 8.54 -10.77
CA CYS A 93 -0.08 9.96 -10.92
C CYS A 93 -0.74 10.78 -9.79
N SER A 94 -0.30 12.02 -9.61
CA SER A 94 -0.94 12.98 -8.70
C SER A 94 -2.42 13.12 -9.02
N LYS A 95 -3.26 13.08 -7.98
CA LYS A 95 -4.72 13.13 -8.12
C LYS A 95 -5.36 14.15 -7.19
N ASP A 96 -6.40 14.78 -7.70
CA ASP A 96 -7.26 15.73 -7.00
C ASP A 96 -8.61 15.05 -6.69
N VAL A 97 -8.90 14.79 -5.41
CA VAL A 97 -10.05 13.97 -5.00
C VAL A 97 -10.95 14.71 -4.01
N VAL A 98 -12.26 14.70 -4.31
CA VAL A 98 -13.30 15.15 -3.37
C VAL A 98 -14.04 13.94 -2.83
N ILE A 99 -14.09 13.82 -1.51
CA ILE A 99 -14.78 12.73 -0.82
C ILE A 99 -16.06 13.26 -0.18
N LEU A 100 -17.19 12.62 -0.49
CA LEU A 100 -18.50 12.95 0.07
C LEU A 100 -18.95 11.84 1.02
N VAL A 101 -19.16 12.17 2.29
CA VAL A 101 -19.55 11.24 3.35
C VAL A 101 -21.01 11.49 3.72
N ASP A 102 -21.86 10.48 3.56
CA ASP A 102 -23.26 10.55 3.98
C ASP A 102 -23.36 10.64 5.52
N ASN A 103 -24.07 11.66 6.01
CA ASN A 103 -24.37 11.91 7.42
C ASN A 103 -25.89 11.96 7.68
N SER A 104 -26.68 11.31 6.83
CA SER A 104 -28.11 11.08 7.00
C SER A 104 -28.39 10.18 8.20
N GLY A 105 -29.64 10.20 8.68
CA GLY A 105 -30.07 9.33 9.79
C GLY A 105 -29.88 7.83 9.51
N SER A 106 -29.82 7.43 8.24
CA SER A 106 -29.60 6.04 7.82
C SER A 106 -28.19 5.52 8.14
N MET A 107 -27.24 6.43 8.38
CA MET A 107 -25.86 6.13 8.71
C MET A 107 -25.62 5.98 10.22
N ALA A 108 -26.64 6.20 11.05
CA ALA A 108 -26.51 6.10 12.51
C ALA A 108 -25.96 4.74 12.98
N GLY A 109 -25.11 4.78 14.02
CA GLY A 109 -24.50 3.59 14.61
C GLY A 109 -23.36 3.03 13.76
N MET A 110 -23.40 1.71 13.50
CA MET A 110 -22.29 0.94 12.91
C MET A 110 -21.89 1.43 11.51
N ARG A 111 -22.84 1.90 10.70
CA ARG A 111 -22.56 2.36 9.33
C ARG A 111 -21.64 3.59 9.30
N ASN A 112 -21.85 4.55 10.20
CA ASN A 112 -20.96 5.70 10.34
C ASN A 112 -19.56 5.27 10.81
N THR A 113 -19.47 4.32 11.76
CA THR A 113 -18.18 3.79 12.21
C THR A 113 -17.44 3.10 11.06
N THR A 114 -18.13 2.25 10.28
CA THR A 114 -17.53 1.59 9.11
C THR A 114 -17.12 2.60 8.04
N ALA A 115 -17.95 3.62 7.76
CA ALA A 115 -17.62 4.67 6.79
C ALA A 115 -16.35 5.43 7.20
N LYS A 116 -16.18 5.74 8.49
CA LYS A 116 -14.96 6.37 9.01
C LYS A 116 -13.74 5.47 8.89
N LEU A 117 -13.87 4.17 9.13
CA LEU A 117 -12.77 3.21 8.97
C LEU A 117 -12.36 3.10 7.49
N VAL A 118 -13.33 2.99 6.58
CA VAL A 118 -13.07 2.97 5.13
C VAL A 118 -12.41 4.28 4.68
N LEU A 119 -12.89 5.42 5.17
CA LEU A 119 -12.29 6.72 4.89
C LEU A 119 -10.84 6.76 5.34
N HIS A 120 -10.55 6.27 6.55
CA HIS A 120 -9.18 6.19 7.06
C HIS A 120 -8.28 5.30 6.19
N SER A 121 -8.76 4.12 5.80
CA SER A 121 -8.01 3.23 4.89
C SER A 121 -7.79 3.85 3.51
N LEU A 122 -8.78 4.57 2.97
CA LEU A 122 -8.65 5.30 1.71
C LEU A 122 -7.60 6.41 1.83
N LEU A 123 -7.60 7.15 2.95
CA LEU A 123 -6.63 8.22 3.20
C LEU A 123 -5.18 7.72 3.22
N GLN A 124 -4.95 6.48 3.65
CA GLN A 124 -3.63 5.84 3.62
C GLN A 124 -3.13 5.51 2.19
N THR A 125 -3.99 5.56 1.17
CA THR A 125 -3.60 5.28 -0.23
C THR A 125 -3.17 6.53 -1.00
N PHE A 126 -3.28 7.72 -0.41
CA PHE A 126 -2.80 8.94 -1.04
C PHE A 126 -1.29 9.13 -0.83
N SER A 127 -0.70 9.76 -1.83
CA SER A 127 0.69 10.21 -1.87
C SER A 127 0.77 11.66 -1.43
N ASN A 128 1.97 12.12 -1.08
CA ASN A 128 2.25 13.52 -0.73
C ASN A 128 1.96 14.51 -1.86
N ASN A 129 1.81 14.02 -3.10
CA ASN A 129 1.52 14.83 -4.28
C ASN A 129 0.01 14.91 -4.61
N ASP A 130 -0.84 14.30 -3.78
CA ASP A 130 -2.28 14.28 -3.99
C ASP A 130 -2.96 15.41 -3.22
N PHE A 131 -4.05 15.96 -3.77
CA PHE A 131 -4.87 16.97 -3.11
C PHE A 131 -6.25 16.41 -2.81
N ILE A 132 -6.72 16.62 -1.59
CA ILE A 132 -8.01 16.09 -1.14
C ILE A 132 -8.85 17.12 -0.42
N ASN A 133 -10.17 16.94 -0.45
CA ASN A 133 -11.07 17.56 0.52
C ASN A 133 -12.24 16.61 0.83
N ILE A 134 -12.74 16.68 2.07
CA ILE A 134 -13.76 15.78 2.58
C ILE A 134 -14.94 16.59 3.09
N PHE A 135 -16.11 16.33 2.53
CA PHE A 135 -17.36 16.96 2.91
C PHE A 135 -18.32 15.93 3.44
N LYS A 136 -19.14 16.33 4.41
CA LYS A 136 -20.27 15.54 4.88
C LYS A 136 -21.56 16.11 4.28
N PHE A 137 -22.50 15.25 3.93
CA PHE A 137 -23.78 15.69 3.38
C PHE A 137 -24.97 15.02 4.06
N ASN A 138 -26.08 15.74 4.13
CA ASN A 138 -27.41 15.19 4.37
C ASN A 138 -28.40 16.02 3.54
N LEU A 139 -29.03 17.04 4.12
CA LEU A 139 -29.82 18.04 3.38
C LEU A 139 -28.95 19.14 2.78
N THR A 140 -27.82 19.46 3.42
CA THR A 140 -26.80 20.41 2.98
C THR A 140 -25.44 19.75 2.99
N VAL A 141 -24.47 20.37 2.31
CA VAL A 141 -23.07 19.95 2.31
C VAL A 141 -22.30 20.83 3.28
N ASP A 142 -21.62 20.20 4.24
CA ASP A 142 -20.78 20.88 5.22
C ASP A 142 -19.34 20.34 5.13
N THR A 143 -18.36 21.20 5.43
CA THR A 143 -16.96 20.78 5.60
C THR A 143 -16.79 19.94 6.87
N ILE A 144 -15.98 18.88 6.81
CA ILE A 144 -15.66 18.11 8.03
C ILE A 144 -14.71 18.88 8.94
N VAL A 145 -13.76 19.62 8.38
CA VAL A 145 -12.79 20.43 9.12
C VAL A 145 -13.05 21.91 8.82
N PRO A 146 -13.46 22.72 9.81
CA PRO A 146 -13.83 24.12 9.57
C PRO A 146 -12.70 25.02 9.04
N CYS A 147 -11.43 24.66 9.27
CA CYS A 147 -10.28 25.44 8.83
C CYS A 147 -9.75 25.05 7.44
N LEU A 148 -10.20 23.92 6.87
CA LEU A 148 -9.94 23.60 5.46
C LEU A 148 -10.91 24.48 4.66
N GLY A 149 -10.38 25.56 4.07
CA GLY A 149 -11.17 26.60 3.41
C GLY A 149 -12.31 26.03 2.55
N ASN A 150 -13.46 26.69 2.59
CA ASN A 150 -14.77 26.13 2.21
C ASN A 150 -14.82 25.39 0.86
N TYR A 151 -13.89 25.64 -0.07
CA TYR A 151 -13.86 25.02 -1.41
C TYR A 151 -12.46 24.72 -1.97
N SER A 152 -11.41 24.72 -1.15
CA SER A 152 -10.05 24.41 -1.61
C SER A 152 -9.69 22.95 -1.35
N LEU A 153 -9.01 22.29 -2.28
CA LEU A 153 -8.34 21.03 -2.00
C LEU A 153 -7.07 21.29 -1.20
N VAL A 154 -6.76 20.40 -0.28
CA VAL A 154 -5.55 20.49 0.55
C VAL A 154 -4.64 19.33 0.25
N GLN A 155 -3.35 19.65 0.13
CA GLN A 155 -2.32 18.67 -0.15
C GLN A 155 -2.24 17.66 1.00
N VAL A 156 -2.22 16.38 0.65
CA VAL A 156 -1.97 15.31 1.62
C VAL A 156 -0.53 15.45 2.09
N THR A 157 -0.35 15.66 3.39
CA THR A 157 0.97 15.67 4.01
C THR A 157 0.97 14.62 5.11
N ILE A 158 1.71 13.53 4.90
CA ILE A 158 1.88 12.50 5.93
C ILE A 158 2.94 13.04 6.90
N HIS A 159 2.52 13.60 8.03
CA HIS A 159 3.45 13.85 9.14
C HIS A 159 3.63 12.56 9.94
N PHE A 160 4.87 12.06 9.96
CA PHE A 160 5.33 10.99 10.84
C PHE A 160 5.51 11.49 12.26
#